data_AF-A0A1C6PU40-F1
#
_entry.id   AF-A0A1C6PU40-F1
#
_cell.length_a   1.000
_cell.length_b   1.000
_cell.length_c   1.000
_cell.angle_alpha   90.00
_cell.angle_beta   90.00
_cell.angle_gamma   90.00
#
_symmetry.space_group_name_H-M   'P 1'
#
loop_
_entity.id
_entity.type
_entity.pdbx_description
1 polymer ?
#
loop_
_entity_poly.entity_id
_entity_poly.type
_entity_poly.pdbx_seq_one_letter_code
_entity_poly.pdbx_strand_id
1 'polypeptide(L)'
;MPKVPSSSQPAESAVPDTGALPATYEAGLQELEQLVTELESGQLPLDRLLGSYQRGAALLAFCRDKLQAVEDQIKLLDAGSLKAWTGE
;
A
#
# COMPACT_ATOMS: atom_id res chain seq x y z
N MET A 1 24.55 27.19 40.30
CA MET A 1 23.36 26.34 40.55
C MET A 1 22.15 27.23 40.72
N PRO A 2 20.92 26.86 40.32
CA PRO A 2 20.34 26.21 39.11
C PRO A 2 19.47 27.25 38.34
N LYS A 3 18.87 27.07 37.14
CA LYS A 3 17.79 26.15 36.76
C LYS A 3 17.41 26.39 35.28
N VAL A 4 17.44 25.35 34.45
CA VAL A 4 16.61 25.23 33.22
C VAL A 4 15.18 24.85 33.62
N PRO A 5 14.15 25.18 32.81
CA PRO A 5 13.63 24.23 31.80
C PRO A 5 13.28 24.93 30.47
N SER A 6 13.60 24.35 29.31
CA SER A 6 12.77 23.43 28.51
C SER A 6 11.44 24.01 28.03
N SER A 7 11.30 24.13 26.69
CA SER A 7 10.06 24.02 25.88
C SER A 7 10.34 24.57 24.48
N SER A 8 9.88 24.03 23.36
CA SER A 8 9.19 22.78 23.05
C SER A 8 9.27 22.65 21.52
N GLN A 9 9.55 21.45 21.05
CA GLN A 9 9.39 21.03 19.67
C GLN A 9 7.91 21.13 19.27
N PRO A 10 7.54 21.57 18.06
CA PRO A 10 6.29 21.14 17.46
C PRO A 10 6.49 19.72 16.93
N ALA A 11 5.86 18.76 17.59
CA ALA A 11 5.53 17.48 16.98
C ALA A 11 4.53 17.76 15.84
N GLU A 12 5.03 17.79 14.60
CA GLU A 12 4.19 17.87 13.41
C GLU A 12 3.50 16.51 13.24
N SER A 13 2.30 16.45 13.83
CA SER A 13 1.14 15.64 13.47
C SER A 13 1.40 14.46 12.53
N ALA A 14 1.65 13.30 13.13
CA ALA A 14 1.35 12.02 12.51
C ALA A 14 -0.18 11.90 12.31
N VAL A 15 -0.64 12.37 11.15
CA VAL A 15 -1.97 12.00 10.65
C VAL A 15 -1.88 10.56 10.11
N PRO A 16 -2.72 9.62 10.57
CA PRO A 16 -2.83 8.34 9.90
C PRO A 16 -3.41 8.60 8.51
N ASP A 17 -2.65 8.24 7.47
CA ASP A 17 -3.01 8.41 6.06
C ASP A 17 -4.41 7.82 5.81
N THR A 18 -5.37 8.73 5.66
CA THR A 18 -6.79 8.42 5.58
C THR A 18 -7.14 8.18 4.11
N GLY A 19 -7.34 6.90 3.75
CA GLY A 19 -8.21 6.46 2.66
C GLY A 19 -7.69 6.50 1.22
N ALA A 20 -6.52 7.07 0.92
CA ALA A 20 -5.98 7.08 -0.44
C ALA A 20 -5.21 5.79 -0.74
N LEU A 21 -5.43 5.23 -1.94
CA LEU A 21 -4.62 4.12 -2.42
C LEU A 21 -3.18 4.59 -2.75
N PRO A 22 -2.17 3.73 -2.58
CA PRO A 22 -0.79 4.02 -2.91
C PRO A 22 -0.60 4.43 -4.38
N ALA A 23 0.39 5.28 -4.64
CA ALA A 23 0.71 5.71 -6.01
C ALA A 23 1.38 4.61 -6.85
N THR A 24 2.16 3.73 -6.20
CA THR A 24 2.93 2.67 -6.85
C THR A 24 2.65 1.30 -6.24
N TYR A 25 2.94 0.24 -7.00
CA TYR A 25 2.79 -1.13 -6.53
C TYR A 25 3.68 -1.39 -5.31
N GLU A 26 4.93 -0.97 -5.37
CA GLU A 26 5.94 -1.15 -4.34
C GLU A 26 5.55 -0.43 -3.04
N ALA A 27 4.98 0.78 -3.15
CA ALA A 27 4.48 1.49 -1.98
C ALA A 27 3.31 0.76 -1.32
N GLY A 28 2.38 0.22 -2.13
CA GLY A 28 1.25 -0.54 -1.60
C GLY A 28 1.63 -1.87 -0.99
N LEU A 29 2.62 -2.56 -1.58
CA LEU A 29 3.16 -3.80 -1.02
C LEU A 29 3.87 -3.54 0.31
N GLN A 30 4.73 -2.52 0.37
CA GLN A 30 5.45 -2.17 1.59
C GLN A 30 4.51 -1.80 2.73
N GLU A 31 3.44 -1.05 2.43
CA GLU A 31 2.43 -0.71 3.43
C GLU A 31 1.67 -1.95 3.92
N LEU A 32 1.33 -2.88 3.02
CA LEU A 32 0.66 -4.13 3.36
C LEU A 32 1.55 -5.00 4.27
N GLU A 33 2.85 -5.09 4.00
CA GLU A 33 3.81 -5.84 4.83
C GLU A 33 3.92 -5.26 6.24
N GLN A 34 3.97 -3.93 6.37
CA GLN A 34 3.97 -3.26 7.68
C GLN A 34 2.68 -3.53 8.45
N LEU A 35 1.54 -3.46 7.76
CA LEU A 35 0.24 -3.70 8.37
C LEU A 35 0.10 -5.15 8.85
N VAL A 36 0.55 -6.12 8.07
CA VAL A 36 0.57 -7.54 8.45
C VAL A 36 1.46 -7.75 9.66
N THR A 37 2.66 -7.16 9.68
CA THR A 37 3.58 -7.23 10.82
C THR A 37 2.93 -6.70 12.10
N GLU A 38 2.18 -5.59 12.00
CA GLU A 38 1.46 -4.99 13.13
C GLU A 38 0.32 -5.88 13.64
N LEU A 39 -0.42 -6.51 12.72
CA LEU A 39 -1.48 -7.47 13.06
C LEU A 39 -0.93 -8.73 13.72
N GLU A 40 0.18 -9.28 13.21
CA GLU A 40 0.82 -10.48 13.74
C GLU A 40 1.49 -10.25 15.09
N SER A 41 1.94 -9.03 15.36
CA SER A 41 2.44 -8.61 16.69
C SER A 41 1.37 -8.75 17.78
N GLY A 42 0.07 -8.70 17.42
CA GLY A 42 -1.04 -8.82 18.37
C GLY A 42 -1.15 -7.65 19.36
N GLN A 43 -0.37 -6.58 19.16
CA GLN A 43 -0.39 -5.38 20.00
C GLN A 43 -1.44 -4.35 19.55
N LEU A 44 -2.20 -4.63 18.49
CA LEU A 44 -3.25 -3.73 18.05
C LEU A 44 -4.44 -3.71 19.02
N PRO A 45 -4.93 -2.53 19.42
CA PRO A 45 -6.19 -2.43 20.13
C PRO A 45 -7.36 -2.85 19.22
N LEU A 46 -8.41 -3.41 19.82
CA LEU A 46 -9.59 -3.91 19.11
C LEU A 46 -10.23 -2.88 18.18
N ASP A 47 -10.24 -1.61 18.59
CA ASP A 47 -10.80 -0.49 17.82
C ASP A 47 -10.03 -0.24 16.49
N ARG A 48 -8.74 -0.58 16.45
CA ARG A 48 -7.88 -0.44 15.27
C ARG A 48 -7.89 -1.67 14.37
N LEU A 49 -8.17 -2.85 14.93
CA LEU A 49 -8.14 -4.13 14.20
C LEU A 49 -9.01 -4.11 12.95
N LEU A 50 -10.25 -3.61 13.07
CA LEU A 50 -11.17 -3.52 11.93
C LEU A 50 -10.66 -2.56 10.85
N GLY A 51 -10.09 -1.43 11.25
CA GLY A 51 -9.52 -0.44 10.32
C GLY A 51 -8.30 -0.99 9.58
N SER A 52 -7.38 -1.64 10.29
CA SER A 52 -6.20 -2.27 9.70
C SER A 52 -6.60 -3.38 8.73
N TYR A 53 -7.59 -4.21 9.09
CA TYR A 53 -8.12 -5.22 8.18
C TYR A 53 -8.70 -4.63 6.89
N GLN A 54 -9.51 -3.58 7.00
CA GLN A 54 -10.08 -2.90 5.83
C GLN A 54 -9.00 -2.28 4.94
N ARG A 55 -7.99 -1.64 5.54
CA ARG A 55 -6.85 -1.08 4.79
C ARG A 55 -6.06 -2.18 4.10
N GLY A 56 -5.75 -3.27 4.79
CA GLY A 56 -5.08 -4.44 4.21
C GLY A 56 -5.84 -5.02 3.02
N ALA A 57 -7.18 -5.14 3.12
CA ALA A 57 -8.02 -5.60 2.02
C ALA A 57 -7.97 -4.64 0.81
N ALA A 58 -7.96 -3.33 1.04
CA ALA A 58 -7.85 -2.33 -0.02
C ALA A 58 -6.49 -2.38 -0.73
N LEU A 59 -5.39 -2.50 0.03
CA LEU A 59 -4.03 -2.63 -0.50
C LEU A 59 -3.88 -3.92 -1.32
N LEU A 60 -4.42 -5.04 -0.83
CA LEU A 60 -4.40 -6.32 -1.55
C LEU A 60 -5.15 -6.23 -2.88
N ALA A 61 -6.33 -5.60 -2.88
CA ALA A 61 -7.12 -5.38 -4.09
C ALA A 61 -6.36 -4.51 -5.11
N PHE A 62 -5.71 -3.44 -4.64
CA PHE A 62 -4.88 -2.58 -5.48
C PHE A 62 -3.69 -3.33 -6.11
N CYS A 63 -2.95 -4.11 -5.33
CA CYS A 63 -1.82 -4.90 -5.83
C CYS A 63 -2.27 -5.88 -6.92
N ARG A 64 -3.40 -6.58 -6.69
CA ARG A 64 -3.97 -7.49 -7.68
C ARG A 64 -4.37 -6.77 -8.97
N ASP A 65 -5.02 -5.61 -8.86
CA ASP A 65 -5.48 -4.83 -10.00
C ASP A 65 -4.30 -4.37 -10.88
N LYS A 66 -3.21 -3.91 -10.26
CA LYS A 66 -1.98 -3.55 -10.97
C LYS A 66 -1.39 -4.72 -11.75
N LEU A 67 -1.32 -5.91 -11.13
CA LEU A 67 -0.80 -7.11 -11.79
C LEU A 67 -1.70 -7.55 -12.96
N GLN A 68 -3.02 -7.49 -12.78
CA GLN A 68 -3.98 -7.79 -13.84
C GLN A 68 -3.85 -6.83 -15.02
N ALA A 69 -3.74 -5.52 -14.76
CA ALA A 69 -3.54 -4.53 -15.80
C ALA A 69 -2.27 -4.79 -16.63
N VAL A 70 -1.17 -5.20 -15.99
CA VAL A 70 0.07 -5.59 -16.69
C VAL A 70 -0.13 -6.86 -17.50
N GLU A 71 -0.81 -7.87 -16.95
CA GLU A 71 -1.11 -9.11 -17.66
C GLU A 71 -1.97 -8.86 -18.91
N ASP A 72 -2.99 -8.02 -18.82
CA ASP A 72 -3.83 -7.64 -19.95
C ASP A 72 -3.06 -6.86 -21.03
N GLN A 73 -2.14 -5.99 -20.62
CA GLN A 73 -1.26 -5.31 -21.56
C GLN A 73 -0.37 -6.30 -22.31
N ILE A 74 0.23 -7.28 -21.61
CA ILE A 74 1.06 -8.32 -22.23
C ILE A 74 0.23 -9.13 -23.24
N LYS A 75 -0.98 -9.57 -22.85
CA LYS A 75 -1.89 -10.31 -23.74
C LYS A 75 -2.23 -9.52 -25.02
N LEU A 76 -2.44 -8.20 -24.89
CA LEU A 76 -2.72 -7.35 -26.05
C LEU A 76 -1.49 -7.24 -26.97
N LEU A 77 -0.30 -7.11 -26.40
CA LEU A 77 0.96 -7.10 -27.14
C LEU A 77 1.17 -8.43 -27.88
N ASP A 78 0.96 -9.56 -27.22
CA ASP A 78 1.05 -10.88 -27.84
C ASP A 78 0.01 -11.07 -28.94
N ALA A 79 -1.24 -10.68 -28.72
CA ALA A 79 -2.30 -10.77 -29.72
C ALA A 79 -2.05 -9.86 -30.94
N GLY A 80 -1.52 -8.66 -30.70
CA GLY A 80 -1.12 -7.71 -31.75
C GLY A 80 0.09 -8.19 -32.55
N SER A 81 1.10 -8.74 -31.86
CA SER A 81 2.30 -9.32 -32.46
C SER A 81 1.96 -10.58 -33.27
N LEU A 82 1.09 -11.45 -32.74
CA LEU A 82 0.57 -12.62 -33.45
C LEU A 82 -0.20 -12.23 -34.72
N LYS A 83 -1.00 -11.16 -34.69
CA LYS A 83 -1.72 -10.68 -35.88
C LYS A 83 -0.81 -10.02 -36.92
N ALA A 84 0.28 -9.39 -36.49
CA ALA A 84 1.27 -8.81 -37.39
C ALA A 84 2.13 -9.87 -38.11
N TRP A 85 2.23 -11.09 -37.55
CA TRP A 85 3.06 -12.17 -38.08
C TRP A 85 2.28 -13.20 -38.93
N THR A 86 0.96 -13.10 -39.05
CA THR A 86 0.16 -13.98 -39.93
C THR A 86 0.11 -13.47 -41.38
N GLY A 87 1.28 -13.39 -42.01
CA GLY A 87 1.50 -13.15 -43.46
C GLY A 87 3.00 -12.92 -43.67
N GLU A 88 3.76 -13.71 -44.44
CA GLU A 88 3.50 -14.48 -45.65
C GLU A 88 4.35 -15.77 -45.70
#